data_AF-A0A947V4C0-F1
#
_entry.id   AF-A0A947V4C0-F1
#
_cell.length_a   1.000
_cell.length_b   1.000
_cell.length_c   1.000
_cell.angle_alpha   90.00
_cell.angle_beta   90.00
_cell.angle_gamma   90.00
#
_symmetry.space_group_name_H-M   'P 1'
#
loop_
_entity.id
_entity.type
_entity.pdbx_description
1 polymer ?
#
loop_
_entity_poly.entity_id
_entity_poly.type
_entity_poly.pdbx_seq_one_letter_code
_entity_poly.pdbx_strand_id
1 'polypeptide(L)'
;WPGNVRELENAIERGIILMRGDYLDEESLPIPVQRFAMKTETPPFASAATSPGSLEEAERIVITNILAETGGNKSEASRRLNITRKTLLSKMHKYGLT
;
A
#
# COMPACT_ATOMS: atom_id res chain seq x y z
N TRP A 1 -5.12 1.75 12.78
CA TRP A 1 -3.86 1.44 12.08
C TRP A 1 -4.05 0.19 11.27
N PRO A 2 -4.03 0.28 9.94
CA PRO A 2 -4.72 -0.72 9.12
C PRO A 2 -3.90 -2.01 9.00
N GLY A 3 -4.01 -2.85 10.04
CA GLY A 3 -3.57 -4.25 10.03
C GLY A 3 -2.75 -4.66 11.23
N ASN A 4 -2.07 -3.71 11.91
CA ASN A 4 -1.18 -4.05 13.03
C ASN A 4 -1.01 -2.90 14.04
N VAL A 5 -1.00 -3.23 15.34
CA VAL A 5 -0.67 -2.30 16.43
C VAL A 5 0.77 -1.77 16.33
N ARG A 6 1.68 -2.54 15.72
CA ARG A 6 3.05 -2.07 15.43
C ARG A 6 3.11 -0.88 14.48
N GLU A 7 2.08 -0.69 13.66
CA GLU A 7 2.05 0.49 12.78
C GLU A 7 1.70 1.77 13.57
N LEU A 8 0.86 1.65 14.60
CA LEU A 8 0.60 2.74 15.54
C LEU A 8 1.89 3.13 16.27
N GLU A 9 2.59 2.13 16.78
CA GLU A 9 3.88 2.30 17.47
C GLU A 9 4.89 3.02 16.58
N ASN A 10 5.13 2.50 15.36
CA ASN A 10 6.06 3.10 14.40
C ASN A 10 5.71 4.54 14.03
N ALA A 11 4.43 4.87 13.99
CA ALA A 11 3.99 6.20 13.63
C ALA A 11 4.09 7.21 14.75
N ILE A 12 3.83 6.78 15.99
CA ILE A 12 4.08 7.59 17.19
C ILE A 12 5.59 7.82 17.34
N GLU A 13 6.41 6.77 17.19
CA GLU A 13 7.87 6.86 17.28
C GLU A 13 8.43 7.86 16.27
N ARG A 14 8.01 7.75 15.00
CA ARG A 14 8.39 8.72 13.96
C ARG A 14 7.88 10.13 14.25
N GLY A 15 6.67 10.23 14.79
CA GLY A 15 6.09 11.50 15.20
C GLY A 15 6.94 12.21 16.26
N ILE A 16 7.42 11.46 17.25
CA ILE A 16 8.29 11.96 18.31
C ILE A 16 9.68 12.34 17.76
N ILE A 17 10.20 11.63 16.76
CA ILE A 17 11.47 11.99 16.12
C ILE A 17 11.34 13.29 15.31
N LEU A 18 10.18 13.52 14.69
CA LEU A 18 9.91 14.66 13.82
C LEU A 18 9.40 15.90 14.55
N MET A 19 8.86 15.74 15.77
CA MET A 19 8.28 16.84 16.52
C MET A 19 9.33 17.91 16.86
N ARG A 20 8.91 19.16 16.76
CA ARG A 20 9.71 20.32 17.16
C ARG A 20 8.92 21.10 18.22
N GLY A 21 9.01 20.65 19.47
CA GLY A 21 8.30 21.25 20.59
C GLY A 21 7.96 20.22 21.65
N ASP A 22 7.11 20.60 22.60
CA ASP A 22 6.69 19.75 23.71
C ASP A 22 5.42 18.91 23.39
N TYR A 23 4.73 19.25 22.29
CA TYR A 23 3.48 18.61 21.89
C TYR A 23 3.59 18.00 20.50
N LEU A 24 2.85 16.92 20.28
CA LEU A 24 2.80 16.22 19.00
C LEU A 24 1.69 16.81 18.13
N ASP A 25 2.08 17.69 17.20
CA ASP A 25 1.16 18.30 16.24
C ASP A 25 0.90 17.38 15.03
N GLU A 26 -0.22 17.60 14.34
CA GLU A 26 -0.62 16.83 13.15
C GLU A 26 0.48 16.83 12.06
N GLU A 27 1.17 17.95 11.90
CA GLU A 27 2.28 18.11 10.96
C GLU A 27 3.49 17.22 11.29
N SER A 28 3.63 16.84 12.57
CA SER A 28 4.72 15.98 13.05
C SER A 28 4.44 14.51 12.80
N LEU A 29 3.17 14.12 12.60
CA LEU A 29 2.81 12.73 12.32
C LEU A 29 3.22 12.34 10.88
N PRO A 30 3.51 11.06 10.61
CA PRO A 30 3.86 10.62 9.26
C PRO A 30 2.75 10.91 8.24
N ILE A 31 3.13 11.26 7.00
CA ILE A 31 2.21 11.53 5.87
C ILE A 31 1.07 10.49 5.71
N PRO A 32 1.30 9.18 5.88
CA PRO A 32 0.21 8.19 5.83
C PRO A 32 -0.90 8.43 6.86
N VAL A 33 -0.57 8.97 8.04
CA VAL A 33 -1.51 9.29 9.13
C VAL A 33 -2.31 10.54 8.80
N GLN A 34 -1.61 11.59 8.36
CA GLN A 34 -2.22 12.86 7.94
C GLN A 34 -3.25 12.60 6.80
N ARG A 35 -2.88 11.76 5.82
CA ARG A 35 -3.79 11.36 4.74
C ARG A 35 -4.96 10.48 5.18
N PHE A 36 -4.82 9.72 6.27
CA PHE A 36 -5.91 8.92 6.82
C PHE A 36 -6.94 9.80 7.54
N ALA A 37 -6.50 10.85 8.26
CA ALA A 37 -7.38 11.83 8.88
C ALA A 37 -8.24 12.56 7.82
N MET A 38 -7.61 13.04 6.73
CA MET A 38 -8.31 13.70 5.61
C MET A 38 -9.36 12.83 4.90
N LYS A 39 -9.21 11.50 4.91
CA LYS A 39 -10.18 10.57 4.31
C LYS A 39 -11.44 10.39 5.17
N THR A 40 -11.38 10.75 6.45
CA THR A 40 -12.47 10.50 7.41
C THR A 40 -13.50 11.64 7.43
N GLU A 41 -13.19 12.79 6.82
CA GLU A 41 -14.09 13.96 6.77
C GLU A 41 -15.05 13.98 5.57
N THR A 42 -14.93 13.03 4.63
CA THR A 42 -15.89 12.91 3.52
C THR A 42 -17.11 12.07 3.93
N PRO A 43 -18.34 12.59 3.78
CA PRO A 43 -19.55 11.83 4.08
C PRO A 43 -19.63 10.56 3.22
N PRO A 44 -20.29 9.48 3.69
CA PRO A 44 -20.13 8.12 3.18
C PRO A 44 -20.74 7.84 1.79
N PHE A 45 -21.05 8.88 1.01
CA PHE A 45 -21.80 8.74 -0.24
C PHE A 45 -21.31 9.66 -1.36
N ALA A 46 -19.99 9.72 -1.57
CA ALA A 46 -19.47 10.19 -2.85
C ALA A 46 -18.07 9.63 -3.09
N SER A 47 -17.87 9.14 -4.31
CA SER A 47 -16.59 8.81 -4.91
C SER A 47 -16.04 7.40 -4.65
N ALA A 48 -16.66 6.46 -5.36
CA ALA A 48 -15.90 5.48 -6.13
C ALA A 48 -14.98 6.21 -7.14
N ALA A 49 -13.90 6.80 -6.65
CA ALA A 49 -12.75 7.21 -7.44
C ALA A 49 -11.51 7.17 -6.54
N THR A 50 -10.75 6.08 -6.70
CA THR A 50 -9.30 6.11 -6.87
C THR A 50 -8.58 7.24 -6.13
N SER A 51 -8.00 6.91 -4.96
CA SER A 51 -6.85 7.64 -4.44
C SER A 51 -5.67 6.68 -4.24
N PRO A 52 -4.45 7.11 -4.61
CA PRO A 52 -3.34 6.24 -4.99
C PRO A 52 -2.47 5.81 -3.80
N GLY A 53 -1.83 4.64 -3.89
CA GLY A 53 -0.52 4.41 -3.27
C GLY A 53 -0.38 3.32 -2.20
N SER A 54 -1.30 2.35 -2.07
CA SER A 54 -0.93 1.13 -1.34
C SER A 54 0.11 0.38 -2.18
N LEU A 55 1.23 -0.03 -1.58
CA LEU A 55 2.26 -0.89 -2.18
C LEU A 55 1.64 -2.05 -2.98
N GLU A 56 0.47 -2.50 -2.54
CA GLU A 56 -0.31 -3.56 -3.14
C GLU A 56 -0.90 -3.21 -4.52
N GLU A 57 -1.27 -1.95 -4.78
CA GLU A 57 -1.76 -1.50 -6.08
C GLU A 57 -0.60 -1.35 -7.07
N ALA A 58 0.52 -0.79 -6.61
CA ALA A 58 1.76 -0.73 -7.39
C ALA A 58 2.22 -2.15 -7.75
N GLU A 59 2.21 -3.06 -6.78
CA GLU A 59 2.52 -4.47 -7.00
C GLU A 59 1.55 -5.14 -7.97
N ARG A 60 0.24 -4.86 -7.87
CA ARG A 60 -0.77 -5.34 -8.84
C ARG A 60 -0.44 -4.86 -10.25
N ILE A 61 -0.18 -3.57 -10.44
CA ILE A 61 0.13 -2.96 -11.75
C ILE A 61 1.39 -3.58 -12.36
N VAL A 62 2.44 -3.75 -11.55
CA VAL A 62 3.70 -4.36 -12.00
C VAL A 62 3.47 -5.81 -12.42
N ILE A 63 2.71 -6.58 -11.63
CA ILE A 63 2.37 -7.98 -11.95
C ILE A 63 1.54 -8.06 -13.23
N THR A 64 0.55 -7.19 -13.42
CA THR A 64 -0.29 -7.18 -14.63
C THR A 64 0.50 -6.79 -15.87
N ASN A 65 1.39 -5.79 -15.77
CA ASN A 65 2.22 -5.35 -16.90
C ASN A 65 3.17 -6.46 -17.34
N ILE A 66 3.87 -7.10 -16.39
CA ILE A 66 4.80 -8.18 -16.71
C ILE A 66 4.05 -9.41 -17.24
N LEU A 67 2.84 -9.69 -16.75
CA LEU A 67 2.01 -10.76 -17.32
C LEU A 67 1.58 -10.44 -18.76
N ALA A 68 1.27 -9.19 -19.08
CA ALA A 68 0.94 -8.76 -20.44
C ALA A 68 2.16 -8.88 -21.38
N GLU A 69 3.32 -8.39 -20.94
CA GLU A 69 4.58 -8.47 -21.70
C GLU A 69 5.07 -9.90 -21.95
N THR A 70 4.73 -10.83 -21.06
CA THR A 70 5.11 -12.25 -21.16
C THR A 70 4.03 -13.12 -21.78
N GLY A 71 2.93 -12.53 -22.28
CA GLY A 71 1.82 -13.27 -22.89
C GLY A 71 1.13 -14.23 -21.92
N GLY A 72 1.13 -13.93 -20.62
CA GLY A 72 0.55 -14.78 -19.57
C GLY A 72 1.45 -15.93 -19.10
N ASN A 73 2.71 -15.99 -19.54
CA ASN A 73 3.67 -17.00 -19.09
C ASN A 73 4.12 -16.73 -17.65
N LYS A 74 3.48 -17.43 -16.71
CA LYS A 74 3.67 -17.27 -15.26
C LYS A 74 5.09 -17.60 -14.79
N SER A 75 5.78 -18.51 -15.48
CA SER A 75 7.17 -18.87 -15.14
C SER A 75 8.13 -17.74 -15.50
N GLU A 76 7.94 -17.15 -16.68
CA GLU A 76 8.75 -16.02 -17.14
C GLU A 76 8.46 -14.74 -16.35
N ALA A 77 7.18 -14.47 -16.05
CA ALA A 77 6.79 -13.36 -15.20
C ALA A 77 7.41 -13.45 -13.79
N SER A 78 7.44 -14.66 -13.20
CA SER A 78 8.05 -14.89 -11.88
C SER A 78 9.57 -14.64 -11.89
N ARG A 79 10.26 -15.00 -12.99
CA ARG A 79 11.70 -14.72 -13.16
C ARG A 79 11.98 -13.22 -13.28
N ARG A 80 11.19 -12.49 -14.08
CA ARG A 80 11.35 -11.02 -14.24
C ARG A 80 11.04 -10.24 -12.97
N LEU A 81 10.05 -10.70 -12.20
CA LEU A 81 9.70 -10.14 -10.90
C LEU A 81 10.68 -10.56 -9.78
N ASN A 82 11.61 -11.47 -10.07
CA ASN A 82 12.55 -12.05 -9.11
C ASN A 82 11.85 -12.67 -7.87
N ILE A 83 10.69 -13.30 -8.09
CA ILE A 83 9.91 -13.99 -7.05
C ILE A 83 9.66 -15.45 -7.42
N THR A 84 9.43 -16.29 -6.42
CA THR A 84 9.05 -17.68 -6.66
C THR A 84 7.68 -17.75 -7.34
N ARG A 85 7.49 -18.71 -8.25
CA ARG A 85 6.18 -19.00 -8.89
C ARG A 85 5.03 -19.12 -7.89
N LYS A 86 5.27 -19.72 -6.72
CA LYS A 86 4.28 -19.83 -5.62
C LYS A 86 3.83 -18.46 -5.09
N THR A 87 4.78 -17.53 -4.94
CA THR A 87 4.50 -16.15 -4.51
C THR A 87 3.70 -15.40 -5.56
N LEU A 88 4.06 -15.54 -6.85
CA LEU A 88 3.30 -14.96 -7.95
C LEU A 88 1.85 -15.47 -7.95
N LEU A 89 1.64 -16.78 -7.81
CA LEU A 89 0.29 -17.36 -7.78
C LEU A 89 -0.54 -16.88 -6.57
N SER A 90 0.09 -16.79 -5.39
CA SER A 90 -0.58 -16.27 -4.19
C SER A 90 -0.97 -14.80 -4.36
N LYS A 91 -0.12 -13.99 -4.99
CA LYS A 91 -0.39 -12.59 -5.31
C LYS A 91 -1.50 -12.45 -6.36
N MET A 92 -1.46 -13.25 -7.42
CA MET A 92 -2.52 -13.28 -8.44
C MET A 92 -3.89 -13.62 -7.83
N HIS A 93 -3.95 -14.61 -6.94
CA HIS A 93 -5.18 -14.97 -6.23
C HIS A 93 -5.63 -13.86 -5.27
N LYS A 94 -4.69 -13.22 -4.56
CA LYS A 94 -4.98 -12.06 -3.68
C LYS A 94 -5.57 -10.88 -4.46
N TYR A 95 -5.19 -10.71 -5.73
CA TYR A 95 -5.64 -9.60 -6.57
C TYR A 95 -6.79 -9.97 -7.53
N GLY A 96 -7.31 -11.20 -7.48
CA GLY A 96 -8.41 -11.64 -8.35
C GLY A 96 -8.03 -11.70 -9.83
N LEU A 97 -6.74 -11.91 -10.15
CA LEU A 97 -6.23 -12.03 -11.52
C LEU A 97 -6.42 -13.46 -12.09
N THR A 98 -6.98 -14.38 -11.31
CA THR A 98 -7.35 -15.76 -11.68
C THR A 98 -8.39 -16.25 -10.69
#